data_AF-A0A6B0WL55-F1
#
_entry.id   AF-A0A6B0WL55-F1
#
_cell.length_a   1.000
_cell.length_b   1.000
_cell.length_c   1.000
_cell.angle_alpha   90.00
_cell.angle_beta   90.00
_cell.angle_gamma   90.00
#
_symmetry.space_group_name_H-M   'P 1'
#
loop_
_entity.id
_entity.type
_entity.pdbx_description
1 polymer ?
#
loop_
_entity_poly.entity_id
_entity_poly.type
_entity_poly.pdbx_seq_one_letter_code
_entity_poly.pdbx_strand_id
1 'polypeptide(L)'
;MAQPRESSLDPARLSLACGRISGSARAIAEAHRFGVAEGPHQHPWTAAYMHDAIGVYAAALPVTYQRDVASLFGHCADSMARQDIPASLAEDWLIVSEYLTNATSAILERLAAQPDPAPVCGGEPPGIDDHEPAVVHFDRLAALTTRGGALRLEQAALAVKGHVSGGSPGALDDEQMRLLKAVASGAAIADLAADLGYSQRTMYRALASLWRALGVSDRVQGIRKAATEGLLD
;
A
#
# COMPACT_ATOMS: atom_id res chain seq x y z
N MET A 1 6.07 22.96 -32.82
CA MET A 1 5.58 23.30 -31.46
C MET A 1 5.15 22.00 -30.80
N ALA A 2 5.96 21.46 -29.90
CA ALA A 2 5.61 20.26 -29.15
C ALA A 2 4.57 20.62 -28.09
N GLN A 3 3.42 19.96 -28.10
CA GLN A 3 2.46 20.07 -27.00
C GLN A 3 3.13 19.59 -25.70
N PRO A 4 2.93 20.27 -24.57
CA PRO A 4 3.40 19.78 -23.29
C PRO A 4 2.67 18.46 -22.99
N ARG A 5 3.41 17.39 -22.71
CA ARG A 5 2.80 16.20 -22.11
C ARG A 5 2.34 16.61 -20.72
N GLU A 6 1.06 16.96 -20.59
CA GLU A 6 0.38 17.04 -19.31
C GLU A 6 0.50 15.67 -18.64
N SER A 7 1.51 15.53 -17.78
CA SER A 7 1.60 14.41 -16.85
C SER A 7 0.59 14.67 -15.74
N SER A 8 -0.68 14.50 -16.06
CA SER A 8 -1.73 14.40 -15.05
C SER A 8 -1.40 13.23 -14.12
N LEU A 9 -1.70 13.41 -12.84
CA LEU A 9 -1.56 12.35 -11.85
C LEU A 9 -2.45 11.17 -12.28
N ASP A 10 -1.86 9.98 -12.46
CA ASP A 10 -2.61 8.74 -12.63
C ASP A 10 -3.05 8.25 -11.23
N PRO A 11 -4.33 8.41 -10.85
CA PRO A 11 -4.77 8.13 -9.49
C PRO A 11 -4.72 6.63 -9.18
N ALA A 12 -4.88 5.78 -10.19
CA ALA A 12 -4.83 4.33 -10.03
C ALA A 12 -3.40 3.87 -9.68
N ARG A 13 -2.39 4.43 -10.36
CA ARG A 13 -0.98 4.14 -10.06
C ARG A 13 -0.58 4.61 -8.67
N LEU A 14 -0.95 5.83 -8.29
CA LEU A 14 -0.63 6.33 -6.94
C LEU A 14 -1.37 5.53 -5.86
N SER A 15 -2.64 5.18 -6.09
CA SER A 15 -3.42 4.32 -5.19
C SER A 15 -2.78 2.93 -5.02
N LEU A 16 -2.26 2.33 -6.11
CA LEU A 16 -1.49 1.09 -6.07
C LEU A 16 -0.19 1.24 -5.27
N ALA A 17 0.58 2.31 -5.52
CA ALA A 17 1.83 2.58 -4.81
C ALA A 17 1.59 2.73 -3.29
N CYS A 18 0.61 3.56 -2.89
CA CYS A 18 0.20 3.70 -1.49
C CYS A 18 -0.31 2.38 -0.88
N GLY A 19 -1.01 1.55 -1.66
CA GLY A 19 -1.41 0.20 -1.23
C GLY A 19 -0.21 -0.70 -0.88
N ARG A 20 0.86 -0.65 -1.69
CA ARG A 20 2.09 -1.39 -1.42
C ARG A 20 2.85 -0.87 -0.20
N ILE A 21 2.94 0.45 -0.04
CA ILE A 21 3.56 1.11 1.11
C ILE A 21 2.84 0.71 2.40
N SER A 22 1.52 0.90 2.46
CA SER A 22 0.70 0.56 3.63
C SER A 22 0.74 -0.93 3.97
N GLY A 23 0.68 -1.81 2.98
CA GLY A 23 0.82 -3.26 3.19
C GLY A 23 2.17 -3.64 3.80
N SER A 24 3.26 -3.07 3.31
CA SER A 24 4.62 -3.33 3.81
C SER A 24 4.82 -2.77 5.22
N ALA A 25 4.37 -1.53 5.45
CA ALA A 25 4.43 -0.87 6.75
C ALA A 25 3.62 -1.63 7.82
N ARG A 26 2.44 -2.15 7.47
CA ARG A 26 1.65 -3.02 8.35
C ARG A 26 2.37 -4.31 8.70
N ALA A 27 2.99 -4.97 7.72
CA ALA A 27 3.73 -6.20 7.93
C ALA A 27 4.93 -5.98 8.88
N ILE A 28 5.63 -4.84 8.75
CA ILE A 28 6.68 -4.41 9.67
C ILE A 28 6.14 -4.19 11.09
N ALA A 29 5.04 -3.44 11.24
CA ALA A 29 4.42 -3.18 12.54
C ALA A 29 3.96 -4.48 13.23
N GLU A 30 3.52 -5.46 12.44
CA GLU A 30 3.12 -6.78 12.91
C GLU A 30 4.32 -7.64 13.36
N ALA A 31 5.47 -7.53 12.68
CA ALA A 31 6.69 -8.21 13.13
C ALA A 31 7.14 -7.74 14.53
N HIS A 32 7.03 -6.44 14.83
CA HIS A 32 7.26 -5.94 16.20
C HIS A 32 6.25 -6.51 17.21
N ARG A 33 4.98 -6.69 16.80
CA ARG A 33 3.96 -7.34 17.64
C ARG A 33 4.35 -8.78 17.98
N PHE A 34 5.10 -9.45 17.11
CA PHE A 34 5.64 -10.79 17.32
C PHE A 34 7.02 -10.83 18.00
N GLY A 35 7.54 -9.69 18.47
CA GLY A 35 8.75 -9.63 19.31
C GLY A 35 10.05 -9.29 18.58
N VAL A 36 10.00 -8.88 17.32
CA VAL A 36 11.18 -8.32 16.64
C VAL A 36 11.57 -6.99 17.29
N ALA A 37 12.83 -6.87 17.70
CA ALA A 37 13.37 -5.66 18.32
C ALA A 37 13.31 -4.45 17.37
N GLU A 38 13.10 -3.26 17.92
CA GLU A 38 13.10 -2.02 17.14
C GLU A 38 14.51 -1.62 16.71
N GLY A 39 14.62 -1.13 15.48
CA GLY A 39 15.85 -0.59 14.90
C GLY A 39 16.03 0.91 15.13
N PRO A 40 17.12 1.48 14.58
CA PRO A 40 17.49 2.88 14.81
C PRO A 40 16.65 3.88 14.00
N HIS A 41 16.04 3.48 12.89
CA HIS A 41 15.38 4.42 11.98
C HIS A 41 13.94 4.72 12.43
N GLN A 42 13.71 5.89 13.02
CA GLN A 42 12.36 6.33 13.40
C GLN A 42 11.49 6.73 12.19
N HIS A 43 12.12 7.04 11.06
CA HIS A 43 11.48 7.55 9.86
C HIS A 43 11.77 6.64 8.65
N PRO A 44 10.97 5.57 8.44
CA PRO A 44 11.20 4.57 7.38
C PRO A 44 10.92 5.07 5.94
N TRP A 45 10.82 6.38 5.75
CA TRP A 45 10.73 7.04 4.44
C TRP A 45 11.98 7.84 4.08
N THR A 46 12.98 7.88 4.96
CA THR A 46 14.24 8.61 4.74
C THR A 46 15.22 7.82 3.86
N ALA A 47 16.15 8.54 3.22
CA ALA A 47 17.20 7.93 2.39
C ALA A 47 18.10 6.96 3.18
N ALA A 48 18.43 7.30 4.43
CA ALA A 48 19.24 6.45 5.31
C ALA A 48 18.58 5.08 5.56
N TYR A 49 17.29 5.06 5.88
CA TYR A 49 16.54 3.81 6.00
C TYR A 49 16.51 3.03 4.68
N MET A 50 16.26 3.70 3.55
CA MET A 50 16.14 3.02 2.25
C MET A 50 17.45 2.38 1.80
N HIS A 51 18.58 3.01 2.10
CA HIS A 51 19.90 2.46 1.84
C HIS A 51 20.15 1.15 2.60
N ASP A 52 19.71 1.07 3.86
CA ASP A 52 19.83 -0.18 4.64
C ASP A 52 18.80 -1.22 4.20
N ALA A 53 17.56 -0.79 3.93
CA ALA A 53 16.45 -1.67 3.57
C ALA A 53 16.59 -2.32 2.19
N ILE A 54 17.25 -1.67 1.23
CA ILE A 54 17.35 -2.18 -0.15
C ILE A 54 18.07 -3.54 -0.22
N GLY A 55 19.00 -3.81 0.69
CA GLY A 55 19.65 -5.12 0.78
C GLY A 55 18.67 -6.24 1.08
N VAL A 56 17.67 -5.99 1.93
CA VAL A 56 16.62 -6.97 2.27
C VAL A 56 15.69 -7.20 1.09
N TYR A 57 15.24 -6.12 0.44
CA TYR A 57 14.39 -6.24 -0.75
C TYR A 57 15.09 -6.96 -1.90
N ALA A 58 16.35 -6.63 -2.16
CA ALA A 58 17.07 -7.20 -3.29
C ALA A 58 17.46 -8.67 -3.10
N ALA A 59 17.59 -9.13 -1.86
CA ALA A 59 17.79 -10.54 -1.57
C ALA A 59 16.52 -11.38 -1.84
N ALA A 60 15.34 -10.77 -1.77
CA ALA A 60 14.06 -11.46 -1.92
C ALA A 60 13.42 -11.27 -3.30
N LEU A 61 13.66 -10.15 -3.98
CA LEU A 61 12.88 -9.76 -5.17
C LEU A 61 13.69 -9.87 -6.47
N PRO A 62 13.11 -10.40 -7.56
CA PRO A 62 13.75 -10.40 -8.88
C PRO A 62 14.13 -8.98 -9.35
N VAL A 63 15.26 -8.86 -10.06
CA VAL A 63 15.77 -7.59 -10.61
C VAL A 63 14.73 -6.88 -11.50
N THR A 64 14.01 -7.64 -12.32
CA THR A 64 12.93 -7.11 -13.17
C THR A 64 11.84 -6.46 -12.35
N TYR A 65 11.38 -7.13 -11.28
CA TYR A 65 10.38 -6.59 -10.38
C TYR A 65 10.87 -5.34 -9.63
N GLN A 66 12.14 -5.31 -9.20
CA GLN A 66 12.73 -4.12 -8.58
C GLN A 66 12.72 -2.93 -9.53
N ARG A 67 13.05 -3.15 -10.82
CA ARG A 67 13.01 -2.12 -11.86
C ARG A 67 11.59 -1.59 -12.10
N ASP A 68 10.60 -2.48 -12.13
CA ASP A 68 9.19 -2.11 -12.27
C ASP A 68 8.69 -1.29 -11.06
N VAL A 69 9.11 -1.66 -9.85
CA VAL A 69 8.80 -0.91 -8.62
C VAL A 69 9.42 0.48 -8.67
N ALA A 70 10.72 0.60 -9.02
CA ALA A 70 11.38 1.89 -9.12
C ALA A 70 10.73 2.78 -10.18
N SER A 71 10.35 2.22 -11.33
CA SER A 71 9.63 2.97 -12.36
C SER A 71 8.26 3.44 -11.88
N LEU A 72 7.47 2.57 -11.23
CA LEU A 72 6.19 2.95 -10.65
C LEU A 72 6.35 4.08 -9.62
N PHE A 73 7.27 3.91 -8.67
CA PHE A 73 7.47 4.86 -7.58
C PHE A 73 8.02 6.20 -8.07
N GLY A 74 8.97 6.21 -9.00
CA GLY A 74 9.50 7.43 -9.61
C GLY A 74 8.42 8.23 -10.31
N HIS A 75 7.59 7.59 -11.15
CA HIS A 75 6.47 8.27 -11.81
C HIS A 75 5.45 8.85 -10.81
N CYS A 76 5.16 8.12 -9.72
CA CYS A 76 4.27 8.62 -8.68
C CYS A 76 4.88 9.82 -7.94
N ALA A 77 6.15 9.78 -7.55
CA ALA A 77 6.85 10.88 -6.89
C ALA A 77 6.85 12.15 -7.77
N ASP A 78 7.21 12.00 -9.04
CA ASP A 78 7.20 13.10 -10.02
C ASP A 78 5.80 13.71 -10.18
N SER A 79 4.78 12.86 -10.23
CA SER A 79 3.39 13.33 -10.36
C SER A 79 2.94 14.06 -9.11
N MET A 80 3.27 13.53 -7.92
CA MET A 80 2.94 14.13 -6.63
C MET A 80 3.56 15.50 -6.43
N ALA A 81 4.78 15.73 -6.95
CA ALA A 81 5.48 17.02 -6.84
C ALA A 81 4.79 18.16 -7.62
N ARG A 82 3.87 17.83 -8.53
CA ARG A 82 3.17 18.79 -9.39
C ARG A 82 1.71 19.07 -8.98
N GLN A 83 1.24 18.47 -7.90
CA GLN A 83 -0.16 18.59 -7.49
C GLN A 83 -0.33 19.64 -6.40
N ASP A 84 -1.39 20.43 -6.52
CA ASP A 84 -1.90 21.23 -5.42
C ASP A 84 -2.64 20.31 -4.44
N ILE A 85 -2.31 20.42 -3.17
CA ILE A 85 -2.86 19.55 -2.12
C ILE A 85 -3.52 20.37 -1.01
N PRO A 86 -4.57 19.82 -0.36
CA PRO A 86 -5.12 20.43 0.83
C PRO A 86 -4.07 20.50 1.95
N ALA A 87 -4.05 21.61 2.70
CA ALA A 87 -3.11 21.80 3.81
C ALA A 87 -3.19 20.68 4.88
N SER A 88 -4.37 20.08 5.05
CA SER A 88 -4.58 18.95 5.96
C SER A 88 -3.85 17.67 5.55
N LEU A 89 -3.47 17.53 4.27
CA LEU A 89 -2.77 16.36 3.73
C LEU A 89 -1.26 16.61 3.55
N ALA A 90 -0.77 17.83 3.82
CA ALA A 90 0.59 18.23 3.47
C ALA A 90 1.67 17.33 4.09
N GLU A 91 1.52 16.95 5.36
CA GLU A 91 2.48 16.09 6.05
C GLU A 91 2.48 14.65 5.49
N ASP A 92 1.30 14.07 5.29
CA ASP A 92 1.15 12.72 4.73
C ASP A 92 1.66 12.64 3.29
N TRP A 93 1.39 13.70 2.51
CA TRP A 93 1.88 13.84 1.14
C TRP A 93 3.41 13.89 1.09
N LEU A 94 4.04 14.64 2.01
CA LEU A 94 5.49 14.73 2.13
C LEU A 94 6.11 13.37 2.50
N ILE A 95 5.54 12.67 3.48
CA ILE A 95 6.05 11.35 3.89
C ILE A 95 6.01 10.35 2.73
N VAL A 96 4.89 10.30 2.00
CA VAL A 96 4.74 9.39 0.87
C VAL A 96 5.65 9.79 -0.29
N SER A 97 5.76 11.09 -0.61
CA SER A 97 6.64 11.55 -1.70
C SER A 97 8.12 11.29 -1.39
N GLU A 98 8.55 11.50 -0.14
CA GLU A 98 9.90 11.16 0.32
C GLU A 98 10.16 9.66 0.26
N TYR A 99 9.23 8.83 0.73
CA TYR A 99 9.35 7.37 0.63
C TYR A 99 9.54 6.93 -0.82
N LEU A 100 8.67 7.39 -1.72
CA LEU A 100 8.71 7.01 -3.14
C LEU A 100 10.02 7.46 -3.80
N THR A 101 10.46 8.70 -3.52
CA THR A 101 11.71 9.26 -4.05
C THR A 101 12.91 8.47 -3.56
N ASN A 102 13.04 8.29 -2.24
CA ASN A 102 14.17 7.62 -1.63
C ASN A 102 14.24 6.13 -1.98
N ALA A 103 13.10 5.44 -2.06
CA ALA A 103 13.04 4.05 -2.51
C ALA A 103 13.48 3.93 -3.98
N THR A 104 13.01 4.83 -4.85
CA THR A 104 13.40 4.84 -6.27
C THR A 104 14.91 5.03 -6.42
N SER A 105 15.48 6.04 -5.75
CA SER A 105 16.92 6.29 -5.77
C SER A 105 17.72 5.10 -5.26
N ALA A 106 17.36 4.52 -4.12
CA ALA A 106 18.07 3.37 -3.55
C ALA A 106 18.05 2.13 -4.47
N ILE A 107 16.90 1.86 -5.12
CA ILE A 107 16.79 0.76 -6.10
C ILE A 107 17.70 1.04 -7.30
N LEU A 108 17.61 2.24 -7.89
CA LEU A 108 18.38 2.57 -9.10
C LEU A 108 19.89 2.59 -8.85
N GLU A 109 20.34 3.15 -7.74
CA GLU A 109 21.75 3.13 -7.32
C GLU A 109 22.28 1.70 -7.20
N ARG A 110 21.50 0.82 -6.57
CA ARG A 110 21.86 -0.59 -6.45
C ARG A 110 21.94 -1.28 -7.81
N LEU A 111 20.94 -1.09 -8.67
CA LEU A 111 20.92 -1.69 -10.01
C LEU A 111 22.09 -1.20 -10.86
N ALA A 112 22.51 0.05 -10.70
CA ALA A 112 23.71 0.58 -11.37
C ALA A 112 25.01 -0.07 -10.85
N ALA A 113 25.07 -0.40 -9.55
CA ALA A 113 26.22 -1.06 -8.93
C ALA A 113 26.31 -2.57 -9.25
N GLN A 114 25.22 -3.19 -9.71
CA GLN A 114 25.13 -4.61 -10.08
C GLN A 114 24.57 -4.76 -11.49
N PRO A 115 25.36 -4.45 -12.56
CA PRO A 115 24.91 -4.67 -13.92
C PRO A 115 24.53 -6.15 -14.12
N ASP A 116 23.47 -6.40 -14.89
CA ASP A 116 22.95 -7.74 -15.18
C ASP A 116 24.09 -8.72 -15.48
N PRO A 117 24.10 -9.93 -14.89
CA PRO A 117 24.97 -10.97 -15.43
C PRO A 117 24.61 -11.12 -16.92
N ALA A 118 25.62 -11.08 -17.79
CA ALA A 118 25.42 -11.24 -19.22
C ALA A 118 24.50 -12.43 -19.49
N PRO A 119 23.56 -12.35 -20.45
CA PRO A 119 22.69 -13.48 -20.77
C PRO A 119 23.58 -14.70 -21.01
N VAL A 120 23.42 -15.73 -20.17
CA VAL A 120 24.15 -16.98 -20.32
C VAL A 120 23.68 -17.60 -21.63
N CYS A 121 24.42 -17.37 -22.71
CA CYS A 121 24.19 -18.03 -23.98
C CYS A 121 24.55 -19.50 -23.82
N GLY A 122 23.54 -20.35 -23.59
CA GLY A 122 23.66 -21.80 -23.76
C GLY A 122 23.44 -22.70 -22.54
N GLY A 123 22.71 -22.28 -21.51
CA GLY A 123 22.21 -23.19 -20.47
C GLY A 123 20.84 -23.77 -20.85
N GLU A 124 20.62 -25.08 -20.61
CA GLU A 124 19.30 -25.71 -20.68
C GLU A 124 18.22 -24.85 -19.98
N PRO A 125 16.96 -24.89 -20.44
CA PRO A 125 15.87 -24.24 -19.71
C PRO A 125 15.93 -24.74 -18.27
N PRO A 126 15.94 -23.84 -17.27
CA PRO A 126 15.97 -24.27 -15.88
C PRO A 126 14.83 -25.26 -15.71
N GLY A 127 15.14 -26.42 -15.14
CA GLY A 127 14.12 -27.32 -14.62
C GLY A 127 13.20 -26.52 -13.69
N ILE A 128 12.07 -27.09 -13.31
CA ILE A 128 11.27 -26.54 -12.23
C ILE A 128 12.12 -26.67 -10.95
N ASP A 129 13.06 -25.75 -10.79
CA ASP A 129 14.03 -25.71 -9.71
C ASP A 129 13.31 -25.26 -8.46
N ASP A 130 13.80 -25.83 -7.37
CA ASP A 130 13.44 -25.72 -5.97
C ASP A 130 13.62 -24.28 -5.42
N HIS A 131 13.15 -23.27 -6.16
CA HIS A 131 13.16 -21.89 -5.73
C HIS A 131 12.12 -21.71 -4.65
N GLU A 132 12.59 -21.74 -3.40
CA GLU A 132 11.88 -21.22 -2.25
C GLU A 132 11.19 -19.91 -2.68
N PRO A 133 9.86 -19.79 -2.53
CA PRO A 133 9.15 -18.63 -3.05
C PRO A 133 9.80 -17.37 -2.49
N ALA A 134 10.03 -16.40 -3.37
CA ALA A 134 10.57 -15.09 -3.04
C ALA A 134 9.69 -14.40 -1.97
N VAL A 135 10.01 -14.62 -0.69
CA VAL A 135 9.31 -14.02 0.45
C VAL A 135 10.15 -12.88 1.00
N VAL A 136 9.57 -11.69 1.07
CA VAL A 136 10.21 -10.54 1.73
C VAL A 136 10.26 -10.79 3.24
N HIS A 137 11.47 -10.76 3.80
CA HIS A 137 11.72 -10.92 5.23
C HIS A 137 11.36 -9.63 6.00
N PHE A 138 10.08 -9.45 6.32
CA PHE A 138 9.57 -8.29 7.05
C PHE A 138 10.12 -8.19 8.48
N ASP A 139 10.58 -9.28 9.07
CA ASP A 139 11.33 -9.29 10.34
C ASP A 139 12.65 -8.52 10.21
N ARG A 140 13.38 -8.70 9.10
CA ARG A 140 14.63 -7.96 8.85
C ARG A 140 14.38 -6.49 8.58
N LEU A 141 13.29 -6.16 7.86
CA LEU A 141 12.87 -4.76 7.67
C LEU A 141 12.44 -4.12 9.00
N ALA A 142 11.73 -4.86 9.84
CA ALA A 142 11.33 -4.38 11.17
C ALA A 142 12.54 -4.12 12.07
N ALA A 143 13.58 -4.95 12.02
CA ALA A 143 14.81 -4.71 12.78
C ALA A 143 15.57 -3.42 12.37
N LEU A 144 15.21 -2.78 11.26
CA LEU A 144 15.79 -1.51 10.82
C LEU A 144 15.03 -0.28 11.33
N THR A 145 13.74 -0.41 11.68
CA THR A 145 12.87 0.72 12.03
C THR A 145 12.14 0.51 13.34
N THR A 146 11.38 1.51 13.77
CA THR A 146 10.53 1.44 14.95
C THR A 146 9.09 1.11 14.56
N ARG A 147 8.32 0.52 15.47
CA ARG A 147 6.89 0.28 15.26
C ARG A 147 6.13 1.59 15.02
N GLY A 148 6.50 2.65 15.74
CA GLY A 148 5.94 3.98 15.57
C GLY A 148 6.17 4.54 14.16
N GLY A 149 7.39 4.42 13.63
CA GLY A 149 7.73 4.83 12.27
C GLY A 149 6.93 4.07 11.22
N ALA A 150 6.82 2.75 11.37
CA ALA A 150 6.04 1.92 10.45
C ALA A 150 4.54 2.30 10.46
N LEU A 151 3.93 2.47 11.64
CA LEU A 151 2.53 2.87 11.74
C LEU A 151 2.27 4.27 11.15
N ARG A 152 3.19 5.22 11.36
CA ARG A 152 3.09 6.58 10.79
C ARG A 152 3.13 6.55 9.26
N LEU A 153 4.01 5.72 8.68
CA LEU A 153 4.10 5.52 7.24
C LEU A 153 2.85 4.84 6.66
N GLU A 154 2.31 3.84 7.36
CA GLU A 154 1.04 3.20 6.96
C GLU A 154 -0.09 4.23 6.90
N GLN A 155 -0.23 5.04 7.95
CA GLN A 155 -1.25 6.09 8.03
C GLN A 155 -1.12 7.12 6.90
N ALA A 156 0.09 7.61 6.63
CA ALA A 156 0.34 8.55 5.54
C ALA A 156 -0.09 7.98 4.19
N ALA A 157 0.31 6.73 3.91
CA ALA A 157 -0.04 6.06 2.67
C ALA A 157 -1.56 5.87 2.52
N LEU A 158 -2.26 5.52 3.60
CA LEU A 158 -3.72 5.39 3.58
C LEU A 158 -4.42 6.74 3.36
N ALA A 159 -3.94 7.82 4.00
CA ALA A 159 -4.49 9.16 3.83
C ALA A 159 -4.34 9.66 2.38
N VAL A 160 -3.14 9.54 1.80
CA VAL A 160 -2.89 9.89 0.39
C VAL A 160 -3.73 9.03 -0.54
N LYS A 161 -3.80 7.72 -0.31
CA LYS A 161 -4.64 6.81 -1.10
C LYS A 161 -6.11 7.21 -1.09
N GLY A 162 -6.65 7.56 0.08
CA GLY A 162 -8.03 8.01 0.23
C GLY A 162 -8.29 9.25 -0.63
N HIS A 163 -7.45 10.27 -0.47
CA HIS A 163 -7.55 11.52 -1.22
C HIS A 163 -7.55 11.32 -2.74
N VAL A 164 -6.60 10.54 -3.27
CA VAL A 164 -6.43 10.40 -4.73
C VAL A 164 -7.44 9.46 -5.37
N SER A 165 -8.04 8.55 -4.60
CA SER A 165 -9.09 7.66 -5.11
C SER A 165 -10.45 8.38 -5.24
N GLY A 166 -10.48 9.72 -5.14
CA GLY A 166 -11.71 10.51 -5.13
C GLY A 166 -12.55 10.30 -3.87
N GLY A 167 -11.98 9.60 -2.88
CA GLY A 167 -12.68 9.27 -1.66
C GLY A 167 -12.40 10.30 -0.60
N SER A 168 -13.40 11.14 -0.34
CA SER A 168 -13.54 11.69 1.01
C SER A 168 -13.33 10.54 2.00
N PRO A 169 -12.64 10.70 3.14
CA PRO A 169 -12.67 9.71 4.20
C PRO A 169 -14.14 9.38 4.52
N GLY A 170 -14.65 8.24 4.03
CA GLY A 170 -16.10 7.95 3.97
C GLY A 170 -16.65 7.49 2.62
N ALA A 171 -15.94 7.65 1.50
CA ALA A 171 -16.41 7.16 0.20
C ALA A 171 -16.15 5.67 0.07
N LEU A 172 -17.24 4.91 -0.05
CA LEU A 172 -17.22 3.47 -0.20
C LEU A 172 -16.85 3.09 -1.64
N ASP A 173 -16.02 2.07 -1.81
CA ASP A 173 -15.83 1.43 -3.12
C ASP A 173 -17.10 0.65 -3.55
N ASP A 174 -17.16 0.21 -4.81
CA ASP A 174 -18.34 -0.47 -5.37
C ASP A 174 -18.70 -1.78 -4.64
N GLU A 175 -17.71 -2.46 -4.08
CA GLU A 175 -17.93 -3.69 -3.31
C GLU A 175 -18.50 -3.36 -1.93
N GLN A 176 -17.93 -2.35 -1.25
CA GLN A 176 -18.39 -1.82 0.02
C GLN A 176 -19.79 -1.22 -0.09
N MET A 177 -20.11 -0.55 -1.20
CA MET A 177 -21.45 -0.01 -1.48
C MET A 177 -22.47 -1.14 -1.67
N ARG A 178 -22.12 -2.18 -2.43
CA ARG A 178 -22.97 -3.39 -2.56
C ARG A 178 -23.18 -4.06 -1.21
N LEU A 179 -22.12 -4.20 -0.42
CA LEU A 179 -22.17 -4.78 0.91
C LEU A 179 -23.03 -3.93 1.87
N LEU A 180 -22.89 -2.61 1.83
CA LEU A 180 -23.69 -1.68 2.63
C LEU A 180 -25.19 -1.82 2.32
N LYS A 181 -25.57 -1.85 1.03
CA LYS A 181 -26.97 -2.07 0.61
C LYS A 181 -27.50 -3.42 1.07
N ALA A 182 -26.70 -4.47 0.96
CA ALA A 182 -27.08 -5.81 1.38
C ALA A 182 -27.25 -5.93 2.90
N VAL A 183 -26.47 -5.17 3.68
CA VAL A 183 -26.60 -5.12 5.15
C VAL A 183 -27.78 -4.25 5.58
N ALA A 184 -28.08 -3.18 4.84
CA ALA A 184 -29.19 -2.27 5.10
C ALA A 184 -30.57 -2.93 4.87
N SER A 185 -30.66 -3.93 4.00
CA SER A 185 -31.89 -4.71 3.78
C SER A 185 -32.31 -5.58 4.98
N GLY A 186 -31.47 -5.66 6.01
CA GLY A 186 -31.75 -6.43 7.22
C GLY A 186 -31.35 -7.91 7.17
N ALA A 187 -30.73 -8.35 6.08
CA ALA A 187 -30.25 -9.73 5.95
C ALA A 187 -29.32 -10.15 7.11
N ALA A 188 -29.39 -11.43 7.49
CA ALA A 188 -28.47 -11.99 8.47
C ALA A 188 -27.08 -12.14 7.84
N ILE A 189 -26.04 -12.00 8.66
CA ILE A 189 -24.64 -12.07 8.21
C ILE A 189 -24.33 -13.44 7.58
N ALA A 190 -24.95 -14.51 8.10
CA ALA A 190 -24.79 -15.86 7.57
C ALA A 190 -25.34 -15.99 6.14
N ASP A 191 -26.50 -15.39 5.88
CA ASP A 191 -27.15 -15.42 4.57
C ASP A 191 -26.37 -14.58 3.57
N LEU A 192 -25.95 -13.38 3.97
CA LEU A 192 -25.06 -12.53 3.17
C LEU A 192 -23.75 -13.23 2.80
N ALA A 193 -23.18 -13.98 3.73
CA ALA A 193 -21.96 -14.73 3.48
C ALA A 193 -22.21 -15.82 2.42
N ALA A 194 -23.31 -16.57 2.52
CA ALA A 194 -23.68 -17.58 1.52
C ALA A 194 -23.96 -16.95 0.15
N ASP A 195 -24.76 -15.88 0.09
CA ASP A 195 -25.17 -15.21 -1.14
C ASP A 195 -23.99 -14.60 -1.90
N LEU A 196 -22.98 -14.12 -1.18
CA LEU A 196 -21.79 -13.50 -1.74
C LEU A 196 -20.61 -14.49 -1.88
N GLY A 197 -20.82 -15.78 -1.58
CA GLY A 197 -19.78 -16.81 -1.70
C GLY A 197 -18.63 -16.67 -0.68
N TYR A 198 -18.88 -15.98 0.44
CA TYR A 198 -17.92 -15.75 1.50
C TYR A 198 -18.07 -16.73 2.66
N SER A 199 -16.95 -17.01 3.34
CA SER A 199 -17.02 -17.56 4.70
C SER A 199 -17.54 -16.49 5.67
N GLN A 200 -18.21 -16.88 6.76
CA GLN A 200 -18.65 -15.91 7.79
C GLN A 200 -17.48 -15.08 8.34
N ARG A 201 -16.29 -15.67 8.49
CA ARG A 201 -15.09 -14.94 8.98
C ARG A 201 -14.63 -13.90 7.97
N THR A 202 -14.68 -14.21 6.68
CA THR A 202 -14.39 -13.25 5.60
C THR A 202 -15.43 -12.13 5.60
N MET A 203 -16.71 -12.47 5.78
CA MET A 203 -17.80 -11.50 5.87
C MET A 203 -17.60 -10.52 7.04
N TYR A 204 -17.28 -11.01 8.24
CA TYR A 204 -16.99 -10.13 9.38
C TYR A 204 -15.80 -9.20 9.14
N ARG A 205 -14.77 -9.65 8.42
CA ARG A 205 -13.62 -8.80 8.05
C ARG A 205 -14.01 -7.74 7.03
N ALA A 206 -14.80 -8.10 6.03
CA ALA A 206 -15.32 -7.15 5.04
C ALA A 206 -16.19 -6.08 5.70
N LEU A 207 -17.09 -6.48 6.62
CA LEU A 207 -17.90 -5.55 7.40
C LEU A 207 -17.04 -4.65 8.31
N ALA A 208 -16.02 -5.20 8.98
CA ALA A 208 -15.11 -4.37 9.77
C ALA A 208 -14.34 -3.36 8.92
N SER A 209 -13.99 -3.73 7.68
CA SER A 209 -13.39 -2.81 6.70
C SER A 209 -14.38 -1.72 6.28
N LEU A 210 -15.63 -2.10 5.99
CA LEU A 210 -16.71 -1.17 5.65
C LEU A 210 -16.96 -0.15 6.77
N TRP A 211 -17.07 -0.59 8.03
CA TRP A 211 -17.28 0.31 9.17
C TRP A 211 -16.10 1.25 9.38
N ARG A 212 -14.87 0.75 9.22
CA ARG A 212 -13.68 1.59 9.25
C ARG A 212 -13.70 2.63 8.13
N ALA A 213 -14.11 2.26 6.92
CA ALA A 213 -14.24 3.18 5.79
C ALA A 213 -15.28 4.28 6.06
N LEU A 214 -16.41 3.92 6.70
CA LEU A 214 -17.42 4.87 7.16
C LEU A 214 -17.01 5.64 8.42
N GLY A 215 -15.87 5.34 9.05
CA GLY A 215 -15.45 5.99 10.30
C GLY A 215 -16.39 5.72 11.48
N VAL A 216 -17.04 4.56 11.51
CA VAL A 216 -17.97 4.13 12.58
C VAL A 216 -17.51 2.81 13.19
N SER A 217 -17.99 2.49 14.40
CA SER A 217 -17.56 1.30 15.13
C SER A 217 -18.47 0.08 14.96
N ASP A 218 -19.70 0.24 14.47
CA ASP A 218 -20.67 -0.85 14.38
C ASP A 218 -21.71 -0.68 13.25
N ARG A 219 -22.48 -1.75 13.01
CA ARG A 219 -23.52 -1.83 11.98
C ARG A 219 -24.61 -0.76 12.13
N VAL A 220 -25.07 -0.50 13.35
CA VAL A 220 -26.18 0.43 13.60
C VAL A 220 -25.72 1.86 13.29
N GLN A 221 -24.53 2.22 13.75
CA GLN A 221 -23.91 3.51 13.43
C GLN A 221 -23.62 3.64 11.93
N GLY A 222 -23.14 2.58 11.28
CA GLY A 222 -22.85 2.56 9.85
C GLY A 222 -24.10 2.78 8.99
N ILE A 223 -25.19 2.06 9.27
CA ILE A 223 -26.46 2.24 8.55
C ILE A 223 -27.03 3.65 8.77
N ARG A 224 -27.03 4.14 10.02
CA ARG A 224 -27.53 5.48 10.33
C ARG A 224 -26.73 6.56 9.59
N LYS A 225 -25.39 6.45 9.63
CA LYS A 225 -24.50 7.39 8.93
C LYS A 225 -24.75 7.36 7.43
N ALA A 226 -24.83 6.17 6.84
CA ALA A 226 -25.11 5.99 5.42
C ALA A 226 -26.45 6.60 4.98
N ALA A 227 -27.50 6.48 5.80
CA ALA A 227 -28.78 7.13 5.53
C ALA A 227 -28.71 8.66 5.63
N THR A 228 -28.00 9.20 6.63
CA THR A 228 -27.80 10.65 6.79
C THR A 228 -26.97 11.24 5.64
N GLU A 229 -26.03 10.48 5.10
CA GLU A 229 -25.16 10.91 4.00
C GLU A 229 -25.74 10.62 2.61
N GLY A 230 -26.97 10.07 2.52
CA GLY A 230 -27.65 9.78 1.25
C GLY A 230 -26.99 8.64 0.45
N LEU A 231 -26.27 7.73 1.10
CA LEU A 231 -25.66 6.55 0.48
C LEU A 231 -26.66 5.39 0.33
N LEU A 232 -27.76 5.46 1.08
CA LEU A 232 -28.89 4.53 1.05
C LEU A 232 -30.13 5.34 0.72
N ASP A 233 -30.83 4.95 -0.35
CA ASP A 233 -32.12 5.51 -0.78
C ASP A 233 -33.28 4.96 0.05
#